data_AF-A0A7W9S483-F1
#
_entry.id   AF-A0A7W9S483-F1
#
_cell.length_a   1.000
_cell.length_b   1.000
_cell.length_c   1.000
_cell.angle_alpha   90.00
_cell.angle_beta   90.00
_cell.angle_gamma   90.00
#
_symmetry.space_group_name_H-M   'P 1'
#
loop_
_entity.id
_entity.type
_entity.pdbx_description
1 polymer ?
#
loop_
_entity_poly.entity_id
_entity_poly.type
_entity_poly.pdbx_seq_one_letter_code
_entity_poly.pdbx_strand_id
1 'polypeptide(L)'
;MMPETRRLVPRVTDVELLSFFSNAASSIGAPSFSVLEFGGASPFQVETGDIPDDYGETAVLRIAKAEVYHLRFRIVLDRQSTDQGDAALFDTLIIENTAAEGSQPRQGVEPKAIRDIQDLVASTFGKDDEKVSGLFRNPKLFRDLLASHHRQNVQLQKTVLTVGEQAAAARVALEQEFSRRRATLDDEQRREDAAREDALKAKLATLSEKENALTAREKELDDRSNTHARRELHRDLKNKIAQRADSLRVTPETIANRRPIHLAVMAASSGLVALIFFFTSQADLSSQGSGATLSIIAGAKPLTLTIALLGLIAWYLRWMNRWFERYADAEFQLKQFDLDIDRASWVVETALEWKLSQDRPMPEHLLETISRNLFSKSEKDESADIHPADYLASAILGRASNVNLKVPGGEISLTGKDIGKLKKDQLS
;
A
#
# COMPACT_ATOMS: atom_id res chain seq x y z
N MET A 1 -80.01 -5.30 53.74
CA MET A 1 -78.76 -4.78 53.15
C MET A 1 -78.66 -3.31 53.54
N MET A 2 -77.67 -2.94 54.34
CA MET A 2 -77.25 -1.53 54.42
C MET A 2 -76.20 -1.36 53.32
N PRO A 3 -76.51 -0.67 52.21
CA PRO A 3 -75.49 -0.28 51.25
C PRO A 3 -74.51 0.69 51.92
N GLU A 4 -73.30 0.78 51.37
CA GLU A 4 -72.26 1.73 51.76
C GLU A 4 -72.85 3.10 52.13
N THR A 5 -72.59 3.56 53.35
CA THR A 5 -73.01 4.89 53.79
C THR A 5 -71.78 5.77 53.90
N ARG A 6 -71.68 6.74 52.99
CA ARG A 6 -70.66 7.78 53.00
C ARG A 6 -71.24 9.06 53.57
N ARG A 7 -70.62 9.62 54.61
CA ARG A 7 -71.03 10.87 55.25
C ARG A 7 -69.83 11.78 55.46
N LEU A 8 -70.02 13.08 55.22
CA LEU A 8 -69.07 14.11 55.62
C LEU A 8 -69.28 14.42 57.09
N VAL A 9 -68.20 14.33 57.87
CA VAL A 9 -68.20 14.63 59.31
C VAL A 9 -67.20 15.76 59.60
N PRO A 10 -67.46 16.64 60.58
CA PRO A 10 -66.50 17.65 60.97
C PRO A 10 -65.20 17.02 61.47
N ARG A 11 -64.09 17.74 61.29
CA ARG A 11 -62.78 17.32 61.79
C ARG A 11 -62.77 17.32 63.32
N VAL A 12 -62.47 16.16 63.89
CA VAL A 12 -62.26 15.98 65.34
C VAL A 12 -60.78 15.80 65.64
N THR A 13 -60.39 15.98 66.90
CA THR A 13 -59.01 15.79 67.33
C THR A 13 -58.57 14.32 67.18
N ASP A 14 -57.27 14.08 67.09
CA ASP A 14 -56.75 12.71 66.93
C ASP A 14 -57.10 11.81 68.11
N VAL A 15 -57.15 12.36 69.32
CA VAL A 15 -57.54 11.63 70.54
C VAL A 15 -59.00 11.20 70.47
N GLU A 16 -59.90 12.12 70.10
CA GLU A 16 -61.31 11.82 69.90
C GLU A 16 -61.51 10.79 68.79
N LEU A 17 -60.75 10.90 67.70
CA LEU A 17 -60.77 9.95 66.59
C LEU A 17 -60.34 8.55 67.03
N LEU A 18 -59.23 8.43 67.75
CA LEU A 18 -58.75 7.13 68.26
C LEU A 18 -59.73 6.54 69.27
N SER A 19 -60.32 7.36 70.13
CA SER A 19 -61.35 6.92 71.08
C SER A 19 -62.61 6.41 70.36
N PHE A 20 -63.01 7.08 69.27
CA PHE A 20 -64.10 6.64 68.41
C PHE A 20 -63.83 5.28 67.79
N PHE A 21 -62.65 5.08 67.19
CA PHE A 21 -62.28 3.81 66.57
C PHE A 21 -62.09 2.68 67.59
N SER A 22 -61.56 2.97 68.77
CA SER A 22 -61.44 1.99 69.87
C SER A 22 -62.81 1.53 70.36
N ASN A 23 -63.74 2.46 70.59
CA ASN A 23 -65.12 2.14 70.98
C ASN A 23 -65.86 1.39 69.87
N ALA A 24 -65.71 1.82 68.62
CA ALA A 24 -66.31 1.15 67.48
C ALA A 24 -65.76 -0.27 67.29
N ALA A 25 -64.44 -0.48 67.47
CA ALA A 25 -63.79 -1.78 67.44
C ALA A 25 -64.34 -2.71 68.54
N SER A 26 -64.55 -2.18 69.75
CA SER A 26 -65.16 -2.92 70.86
C SER A 26 -66.61 -3.33 70.53
N SER A 27 -67.43 -2.42 69.99
CA SER A 27 -68.80 -2.71 69.60
C SER A 27 -68.91 -3.79 68.51
N ILE A 28 -67.97 -3.85 67.56
CA ILE A 28 -67.98 -4.86 66.49
C ILE A 28 -67.22 -6.14 66.83
N GLY A 29 -66.48 -6.18 67.94
CA GLY A 29 -65.65 -7.33 68.34
C GLY A 29 -64.30 -7.44 67.60
N ALA A 30 -63.79 -6.34 67.03
CA ALA A 30 -62.48 -6.31 66.41
C ALA A 30 -61.38 -6.29 67.49
N PRO A 31 -60.29 -7.08 67.37
CA PRO A 31 -59.18 -7.05 68.32
C PRO A 31 -58.27 -5.82 68.14
N SER A 32 -58.23 -5.23 66.95
CA SER A 32 -57.42 -4.05 66.63
C SER A 32 -58.03 -3.23 65.49
N PHE A 33 -57.57 -2.00 65.33
CA PHE A 33 -57.86 -1.12 64.19
C PHE A 33 -56.57 -0.52 63.63
N SER A 34 -56.60 -0.13 62.35
CA SER A 34 -55.44 0.41 61.64
C SER A 34 -55.48 1.93 61.55
N VAL A 35 -54.34 2.57 61.76
CA VAL A 35 -54.18 4.02 61.68
C VAL A 35 -52.99 4.35 60.79
N LEU A 36 -53.15 5.32 59.91
CA LEU A 36 -52.13 5.85 59.03
C LEU A 36 -51.94 7.34 59.33
N GLU A 37 -50.70 7.75 59.56
CA GLU A 37 -50.36 9.16 59.80
C GLU A 37 -49.95 9.88 58.52
N PHE A 38 -50.09 11.20 58.51
CA PHE A 38 -49.58 12.05 57.43
C PHE A 38 -48.06 11.88 57.28
N GLY A 39 -47.63 11.37 56.13
CA GLY A 39 -46.21 11.11 55.84
C GLY A 39 -45.69 9.77 56.38
N GLY A 40 -46.52 8.99 57.06
CA GLY A 40 -46.19 7.63 57.48
C GLY A 40 -46.13 6.66 56.29
N ALA A 41 -45.09 5.82 56.24
CA ALA A 41 -44.88 4.87 55.14
C ALA A 41 -45.81 3.64 55.18
N SER A 42 -46.33 3.29 56.36
CA SER A 42 -47.21 2.14 56.55
C SER A 42 -48.22 2.38 57.68
N PRO A 43 -49.44 1.83 57.60
CA PRO A 43 -50.39 1.86 58.70
C PRO A 43 -49.84 1.07 59.90
N PHE A 44 -50.07 1.56 61.11
CA PHE A 44 -49.83 0.79 62.33
C PHE A 44 -51.16 0.28 62.91
N GLN A 45 -51.10 -0.75 63.75
CA GLN A 45 -52.27 -1.37 64.38
C GLN A 45 -52.34 -0.92 65.84
N VAL A 46 -53.54 -0.56 66.29
CA VAL A 46 -53.85 -0.18 67.67
C VAL A 46 -54.78 -1.25 68.25
N GLU A 47 -54.43 -1.80 69.40
CA GLU A 47 -55.26 -2.80 70.08
C GLU A 47 -56.51 -2.16 70.69
N THR A 48 -57.63 -2.88 70.63
CA THR A 48 -58.91 -2.37 71.14
C THR A 48 -58.82 -2.17 72.65
N GLY A 49 -58.92 -0.91 73.10
CA GLY A 49 -58.84 -0.51 74.51
C GLY A 49 -57.50 0.09 74.94
N ASP A 50 -56.46 0.04 74.10
CA ASP A 50 -55.12 0.61 74.39
C ASP A 50 -54.85 1.79 73.46
N ILE A 51 -55.25 3.00 73.89
CA ILE A 51 -55.03 4.23 73.11
C ILE A 51 -53.61 4.74 73.40
N PRO A 52 -52.74 4.91 72.40
CA PRO A 52 -51.36 5.36 72.64
C PRO A 52 -51.31 6.76 73.27
N ASP A 53 -50.56 6.91 74.37
CA ASP A 53 -50.40 8.17 75.13
C ASP A 53 -49.74 9.32 74.34
N ASP A 54 -49.10 9.01 73.20
CA ASP A 54 -48.37 9.99 72.37
C ASP A 54 -49.29 10.92 71.54
N TYR A 55 -50.58 10.60 71.49
CA TYR A 55 -51.63 11.46 70.95
C TYR A 55 -52.25 12.30 72.09
N GLY A 56 -51.50 13.28 72.60
CA GLY A 56 -52.05 14.27 73.54
C GLY A 56 -53.03 15.25 72.89
N GLU A 57 -53.63 16.17 73.67
CA GLU A 57 -54.53 17.28 73.25
C GLU A 57 -53.83 18.35 72.36
N THR A 58 -53.04 17.91 71.40
CA THR A 58 -52.36 18.80 70.46
C THR A 58 -53.31 19.13 69.31
N ALA A 59 -53.44 20.42 68.99
CA ALA A 59 -54.30 20.94 67.92
C ALA A 59 -53.85 20.55 66.49
N VAL A 60 -52.83 19.69 66.37
CA VAL A 60 -52.25 19.27 65.09
C VAL A 60 -52.79 17.88 64.74
N LEU A 61 -53.52 17.81 63.64
CA LEU A 61 -54.07 16.57 63.10
C LEU A 61 -52.97 15.76 62.39
N ARG A 62 -52.51 14.68 63.00
CA ARG A 62 -51.47 13.75 62.51
C ARG A 62 -52.06 12.55 61.79
N ILE A 63 -53.26 12.12 62.16
CA ILE A 63 -53.90 10.95 61.54
C ILE A 63 -54.45 11.33 60.15
N ALA A 64 -53.98 10.64 59.11
CA ALA A 64 -54.47 10.79 57.74
C ALA A 64 -55.67 9.88 57.45
N LYS A 65 -55.63 8.64 57.95
CA LYS A 65 -56.67 7.64 57.72
C LYS A 65 -56.75 6.68 58.90
N ALA A 66 -57.96 6.30 59.30
CA ALA A 66 -58.19 5.23 60.27
C ALA A 66 -59.22 4.25 59.72
N GLU A 67 -58.98 2.95 59.90
CA GLU A 67 -59.90 1.91 59.46
C GLU A 67 -60.00 0.76 60.47
N VAL A 68 -61.22 0.28 60.70
CA VAL A 68 -61.47 -0.95 61.44
C VAL A 68 -62.29 -1.90 60.58
N TYR A 69 -61.92 -3.19 60.59
CA TYR A 69 -62.57 -4.23 59.81
C TYR A 69 -62.79 -5.49 60.65
N HIS A 70 -64.05 -5.94 60.74
CA HIS A 70 -64.39 -7.20 61.39
C HIS A 70 -65.64 -7.82 60.78
N LEU A 71 -65.62 -9.14 60.53
CA LEU A 71 -66.77 -9.91 60.02
C LEU A 71 -67.55 -9.21 58.88
N ARG A 72 -66.83 -8.67 57.88
CA ARG A 72 -67.37 -7.96 56.70
C ARG A 72 -68.02 -6.60 56.96
N PHE A 73 -67.83 -6.08 58.16
CA PHE A 73 -68.16 -4.70 58.53
C PHE A 73 -66.88 -3.86 58.55
N ARG A 74 -66.91 -2.73 57.85
CA ARG A 74 -65.78 -1.81 57.72
C ARG A 74 -66.21 -0.41 58.09
N ILE A 75 -65.42 0.25 58.92
CA ILE A 75 -65.52 1.69 59.13
C ILE A 75 -64.20 2.30 58.68
N VAL A 76 -64.25 3.30 57.82
CA VAL A 76 -63.09 4.05 57.34
C VAL A 76 -63.35 5.52 57.55
N LEU A 77 -62.39 6.22 58.16
CA LEU A 77 -62.34 7.66 58.15
C LEU A 77 -61.11 8.09 57.36
N ASP A 78 -61.33 8.90 56.33
CA ASP A 78 -60.30 9.41 55.45
C ASP A 78 -60.28 10.94 55.46
N ARG A 79 -59.15 11.52 55.88
CA ARG A 79 -58.92 12.97 55.89
C ARG A 79 -58.31 13.50 54.59
N GLN A 80 -57.88 12.61 53.69
CA GLN A 80 -57.20 12.93 52.43
C GLN A 80 -58.08 12.75 51.20
N SER A 81 -59.35 12.35 51.35
CA SER A 81 -60.23 12.10 50.22
C SER A 81 -60.40 13.35 49.34
N THR A 82 -59.74 13.37 48.18
CA THR A 82 -59.65 14.47 47.22
C THR A 82 -60.85 14.63 46.30
N ASP A 83 -61.87 13.78 46.43
CA ASP A 83 -62.93 13.65 45.42
C ASP A 83 -64.04 14.71 45.50
N GLN A 84 -64.06 15.56 46.53
CA GLN A 84 -65.01 16.68 46.62
C GLN A 84 -64.29 17.90 47.22
N GLY A 85 -64.43 19.07 46.60
CA GLY A 85 -63.69 20.32 46.90
C GLY A 85 -63.83 20.90 48.32
N ASP A 86 -64.52 20.20 49.22
CA ASP A 86 -64.76 20.56 50.62
C ASP A 86 -63.82 19.84 51.61
N ALA A 87 -62.84 19.08 51.10
CA ALA A 87 -61.87 18.27 51.88
C ALA A 87 -61.01 19.06 52.88
N ALA A 88 -60.99 20.40 52.82
CA ALA A 88 -60.27 21.23 53.77
C ALA A 88 -60.95 21.31 55.16
N LEU A 89 -62.27 21.14 55.22
CA LEU A 89 -63.07 21.37 56.44
C LEU A 89 -63.73 20.10 57.00
N PHE A 90 -63.95 19.08 56.18
CA PHE A 90 -64.65 17.85 56.57
C PHE A 90 -63.81 16.60 56.30
N ASP A 91 -64.01 15.60 57.14
CA ASP A 91 -63.48 14.24 56.96
C ASP A 91 -64.55 13.34 56.34
N THR A 92 -64.14 12.36 55.54
CA THR A 92 -65.06 11.39 54.94
C THR A 92 -65.15 10.15 55.83
N LEU A 93 -66.32 9.91 56.42
CA LEU A 93 -66.64 8.67 57.14
C LEU A 93 -67.41 7.72 56.22
N ILE A 94 -66.89 6.52 56.04
CA ILE A 94 -67.46 5.45 55.22
C ILE A 94 -67.77 4.27 56.14
N ILE A 95 -69.03 3.85 56.16
CA ILE A 95 -69.48 2.67 56.89
C ILE A 95 -70.02 1.68 55.86
N GLU A 96 -69.38 0.51 55.76
CA GLU A 96 -69.71 -0.55 54.82
C GLU A 96 -70.10 -1.83 55.57
N ASN A 97 -71.20 -2.45 55.16
CA ASN A 97 -71.61 -3.76 55.63
C ASN A 97 -71.87 -4.67 54.41
N THR A 98 -70.88 -5.48 54.05
CA THR A 98 -70.94 -6.31 52.83
C THR A 98 -71.52 -7.69 53.15
N ALA A 99 -72.84 -7.81 53.10
CA ALA A 99 -73.52 -9.11 53.11
C ALA A 99 -73.61 -9.65 51.68
N ALA A 100 -72.92 -10.76 51.38
CA ALA A 100 -73.01 -11.43 50.09
C ALA A 100 -74.42 -11.99 49.85
N GLU A 101 -74.94 -11.80 48.64
CA GLU A 101 -76.24 -12.28 48.19
C GLU A 101 -76.31 -13.83 48.36
N GLY A 102 -77.20 -14.32 49.23
CA GLY A 102 -77.38 -15.76 49.50
C GLY A 102 -76.63 -16.36 50.70
N SER A 103 -75.95 -15.55 51.53
CA SER A 103 -75.31 -16.03 52.76
C SER A 103 -76.27 -16.16 53.97
N GLN A 104 -76.06 -17.16 54.84
CA GLN A 104 -76.92 -17.41 56.00
C GLN A 104 -76.95 -16.20 56.96
N PRO A 105 -78.10 -15.88 57.60
CA PRO A 105 -78.34 -14.65 58.35
C PRO A 105 -77.51 -14.44 59.63
N ARG A 106 -76.57 -15.33 59.95
CA ARG A 106 -75.76 -15.31 61.18
C ARG A 106 -74.31 -14.84 61.00
N GLN A 107 -73.88 -14.49 59.78
CA GLN A 107 -72.48 -14.07 59.52
C GLN A 107 -72.29 -12.56 59.41
N GLY A 108 -73.15 -11.76 60.04
CA GLY A 108 -73.01 -10.30 60.12
C GLY A 108 -72.99 -9.81 61.56
N VAL A 109 -72.48 -8.60 61.78
CA VAL A 109 -72.45 -7.91 63.08
C VAL A 109 -73.87 -7.81 63.67
N GLU A 110 -74.00 -7.99 64.99
CA GLU A 110 -75.28 -7.96 65.70
C GLU A 110 -76.00 -6.61 65.48
N PRO A 111 -77.33 -6.58 65.25
CA PRO A 111 -78.06 -5.32 65.02
C PRO A 111 -77.91 -4.27 66.13
N LYS A 112 -77.60 -4.72 67.35
CA LYS A 112 -77.32 -3.84 68.49
C LYS A 112 -76.05 -3.01 68.27
N ALA A 113 -74.96 -3.64 67.82
CA ALA A 113 -73.70 -2.97 67.56
C ALA A 113 -73.80 -1.91 66.45
N ILE A 114 -74.67 -2.10 65.45
CA ILE A 114 -74.90 -1.09 64.42
C ILE A 114 -75.55 0.18 65.01
N ARG A 115 -76.49 0.02 65.94
CA ARG A 115 -77.12 1.18 66.63
C ARG A 115 -76.10 1.88 67.52
N ASP A 116 -75.30 1.11 68.27
CA ASP A 116 -74.26 1.65 69.14
C ASP A 116 -73.25 2.50 68.34
N ILE A 117 -72.88 2.08 67.12
CA ILE A 117 -72.00 2.85 66.22
C ILE A 117 -72.68 4.12 65.71
N GLN A 118 -73.97 4.07 65.37
CA GLN A 118 -74.70 5.27 64.92
C GLN A 118 -74.80 6.32 66.03
N ASP A 119 -75.07 5.88 67.26
CA ASP A 119 -75.09 6.75 68.44
C ASP A 119 -73.68 7.30 68.76
N LEU A 120 -72.64 6.49 68.55
CA LEU A 120 -71.25 6.91 68.68
C LEU A 120 -70.86 7.98 67.63
N VAL A 121 -71.30 7.82 66.38
CA VAL A 121 -71.08 8.81 65.32
C VAL A 121 -71.80 10.12 65.66
N ALA A 122 -73.05 10.05 66.11
CA ALA A 122 -73.82 11.24 66.48
C ALA A 122 -73.22 11.98 67.68
N SER A 123 -72.74 11.26 68.70
CA SER A 123 -72.15 11.86 69.90
C SER A 123 -70.75 12.43 69.69
N THR A 124 -69.94 11.82 68.80
CA THR A 124 -68.56 12.27 68.52
C THR A 124 -68.55 13.42 67.51
N PHE A 125 -69.29 13.30 66.42
CA PHE A 125 -69.23 14.24 65.30
C PHE A 125 -70.40 15.24 65.25
N GLY A 126 -71.47 15.04 66.01
CA GLY A 126 -72.66 15.89 65.99
C GLY A 126 -72.59 17.16 66.84
N LYS A 127 -71.47 17.44 67.51
CA LYS A 127 -71.36 18.54 68.49
C LYS A 127 -71.05 19.93 67.90
N ASP A 128 -70.65 20.04 66.62
CA ASP A 128 -70.01 21.26 66.08
C ASP A 128 -70.68 21.93 64.85
N ASP A 129 -71.92 21.57 64.49
CA ASP A 129 -72.68 22.19 63.38
C ASP A 129 -72.95 23.72 63.57
N GLU A 130 -72.76 24.27 64.77
CA GLU A 130 -72.89 25.70 65.05
C GLU A 130 -71.72 26.56 64.54
N LYS A 131 -70.49 26.02 64.42
CA LYS A 131 -69.29 26.83 64.10
C LYS A 131 -69.14 27.14 62.60
N VAL A 132 -69.54 26.24 61.71
CA VAL A 132 -69.46 26.45 60.24
C VAL A 132 -70.56 27.40 59.76
N SER A 133 -71.70 27.44 60.46
CA SER A 133 -72.81 28.37 60.20
C SER A 133 -72.52 29.83 60.58
N GLY A 134 -71.46 30.09 61.37
CA GLY A 134 -71.06 31.45 61.79
C GLY A 134 -70.36 32.26 60.69
N LEU A 135 -69.66 31.60 59.76
CA LEU A 135 -68.92 32.25 58.66
C LEU A 135 -69.83 32.90 57.61
N PHE A 136 -71.04 32.37 57.42
CA PHE A 136 -72.01 32.90 56.45
C PHE A 136 -72.95 33.99 57.00
N ARG A 137 -72.88 34.31 58.29
CA ARG A 137 -73.76 35.33 58.93
C ARG A 137 -73.14 36.71 59.02
N ASN A 138 -71.85 36.88 58.69
CA ASN A 138 -71.13 38.14 58.89
C ASN A 138 -70.72 38.80 57.55
N PRO A 139 -71.57 39.65 56.94
CA PRO A 139 -71.34 40.21 55.60
C PRO A 139 -70.08 41.06 55.47
N LYS A 140 -69.51 41.56 56.58
CA LYS A 140 -68.23 42.27 56.59
C LYS A 140 -67.04 41.35 56.33
N LEU A 141 -66.98 40.18 56.98
CA LEU A 141 -65.89 39.23 56.82
C LEU A 141 -65.85 38.64 55.40
N PHE A 142 -67.00 38.37 54.81
CA PHE A 142 -67.10 37.92 53.41
C PHE A 142 -66.60 38.98 52.42
N ARG A 143 -66.95 40.25 52.65
CA ARG A 143 -66.49 41.37 51.81
C ARG A 143 -64.98 41.59 51.94
N ASP A 144 -64.43 41.48 53.14
CA ASP A 144 -63.00 41.63 53.37
C ASP A 144 -62.20 40.46 52.77
N LEU A 145 -62.75 39.24 52.79
CA LEU A 145 -62.16 38.08 52.13
C LEU A 145 -62.18 38.22 50.60
N LEU A 146 -63.29 38.68 50.00
CA LEU A 146 -63.36 38.99 48.58
C LEU A 146 -62.40 40.12 48.18
N ALA A 147 -62.29 41.17 48.99
CA ALA A 147 -61.36 42.27 48.75
C ALA A 147 -59.89 41.86 48.91
N SER A 148 -59.60 40.89 49.79
CA SER A 148 -58.28 40.27 49.92
C SER A 148 -57.95 39.40 48.70
N HIS A 149 -58.87 38.54 48.27
CA HIS A 149 -58.73 37.72 47.06
C HIS A 149 -58.53 38.58 45.80
N HIS A 150 -59.27 39.67 45.67
CA HIS A 150 -59.12 40.59 44.55
C HIS A 150 -57.73 41.24 44.55
N ARG A 151 -57.24 41.69 45.71
CA ARG A 151 -55.87 42.23 45.85
C ARG A 151 -54.80 41.19 45.56
N GLN A 152 -54.98 39.95 46.00
CA GLN A 152 -54.09 38.84 45.68
C GLN A 152 -54.06 38.55 44.17
N ASN A 153 -55.22 38.55 43.50
CA ASN A 153 -55.29 38.33 42.05
C ASN A 153 -54.59 39.44 41.27
N VAL A 154 -54.76 40.71 41.66
CA VAL A 154 -54.05 41.84 41.04
C VAL A 154 -52.54 41.73 41.30
N GLN A 155 -52.13 41.36 42.51
CA GLN A 155 -50.72 41.15 42.84
C GLN A 155 -50.13 40.00 42.00
N LEU A 156 -50.84 38.87 41.89
CA LEU A 156 -50.45 37.72 41.07
C LEU A 156 -50.32 38.09 39.60
N GLN A 157 -51.26 38.86 39.04
CA GLN A 157 -51.17 39.34 37.66
C GLN A 157 -49.92 40.20 37.46
N LYS A 158 -49.60 41.08 38.41
CA LYS A 158 -48.39 41.91 38.36
C LYS A 158 -47.10 41.09 38.48
N THR A 159 -47.05 40.08 39.36
CA THR A 159 -45.89 39.18 39.43
C THR A 159 -45.76 38.33 38.18
N VAL A 160 -46.86 37.82 37.61
CA VAL A 160 -46.82 37.05 36.35
C VAL A 160 -46.30 37.91 35.20
N LEU A 161 -46.74 39.17 35.09
CA LEU A 161 -46.21 40.12 34.11
C LEU A 161 -44.70 40.36 34.31
N THR A 162 -44.28 40.62 35.55
CA THR A 162 -42.86 40.87 35.88
C THR A 162 -41.98 39.66 35.60
N VAL A 163 -42.43 38.45 35.96
CA VAL A 163 -41.73 37.19 35.67
C VAL A 163 -41.70 36.94 34.16
N GLY A 164 -42.79 37.26 33.44
CA GLY A 164 -42.84 37.17 31.98
C GLY A 164 -41.83 38.10 31.31
N GLU A 165 -41.72 39.34 31.75
CA GLU A 165 -40.74 40.31 31.26
C GLU A 165 -39.30 39.87 31.58
N GLN A 166 -39.04 39.41 32.80
CA GLN A 166 -37.72 38.89 33.20
C GLN A 166 -37.34 37.63 32.42
N ALA A 167 -38.29 36.71 32.21
CA ALA A 167 -38.07 35.51 31.42
C ALA A 167 -37.79 35.85 29.95
N ALA A 168 -38.52 36.81 29.37
CA ALA A 168 -38.27 37.28 28.00
C ALA A 168 -36.89 37.94 27.87
N ALA A 169 -36.52 38.81 28.80
CA ALA A 169 -35.21 39.46 28.83
C ALA A 169 -34.06 38.45 28.99
N ALA A 170 -34.21 37.47 29.90
CA ALA A 170 -33.23 36.40 30.09
C ALA A 170 -33.08 35.54 28.84
N ARG A 171 -34.19 35.24 28.15
CA ARG A 171 -34.18 34.45 26.92
C ARG A 171 -33.49 35.18 25.77
N VAL A 172 -33.71 36.49 25.63
CA VAL A 172 -33.00 37.33 24.65
C VAL A 172 -31.50 37.40 24.95
N ALA A 173 -31.12 37.58 26.22
CA ALA A 173 -29.72 37.64 26.62
C ALA A 173 -29.00 36.31 26.35
N LEU A 174 -29.63 35.17 26.68
CA LEU A 174 -29.11 33.84 26.39
C LEU A 174 -28.96 33.62 24.88
N GLU A 175 -29.96 33.98 24.07
CA GLU A 175 -29.88 33.83 22.61
C GLU A 175 -28.72 34.65 22.02
N GLN A 176 -28.51 35.88 22.51
CA GLN A 176 -27.37 36.70 22.10
C GLN A 176 -26.03 36.08 22.50
N GLU A 177 -25.94 35.51 23.71
CA GLU A 177 -24.72 34.83 24.16
C GLU A 177 -24.46 33.56 23.35
N PHE A 178 -25.48 32.75 23.09
CA PHE A 178 -25.37 31.56 22.25
C PHE A 178 -24.97 31.92 20.82
N SER A 179 -25.58 32.96 20.24
CA SER A 179 -25.24 33.45 18.91
C SER A 179 -23.77 33.91 18.84
N ARG A 180 -23.30 34.65 19.84
CA ARG A 180 -21.89 35.06 19.94
C ARG A 180 -20.95 33.88 20.08
N ARG A 181 -21.22 32.94 21.01
CA ARG A 181 -20.40 31.75 21.22
C ARG A 181 -20.34 30.88 19.96
N ARG A 182 -21.45 30.74 19.25
CA ARG A 182 -21.51 30.02 17.99
C ARG A 182 -20.67 30.70 16.92
N ALA A 183 -20.76 32.02 16.79
CA ALA A 183 -19.96 32.78 15.84
C ALA A 183 -18.45 32.68 16.15
N THR A 184 -18.05 32.73 17.42
CA THR A 184 -16.64 32.57 17.80
C THR A 184 -16.12 31.16 17.54
N LEU A 185 -16.91 30.13 17.85
CA LEU A 185 -16.53 28.73 17.60
C LEU A 185 -16.42 28.44 16.10
N ASP A 186 -17.36 28.96 15.29
CA ASP A 186 -17.30 28.81 13.84
C ASP A 186 -16.06 29.52 13.24
N ASP A 187 -15.67 30.69 13.76
CA ASP A 187 -14.47 31.40 13.30
C ASP A 187 -13.18 30.67 13.72
N GLU A 188 -13.12 30.15 14.95
CA GLU A 188 -11.99 29.36 15.45
C GLU A 188 -11.82 28.06 14.65
N GLN A 189 -12.92 27.34 14.41
CA GLN A 189 -12.94 26.13 13.58
C GLN A 189 -12.42 26.42 12.16
N ARG A 190 -12.90 27.51 11.53
CA ARG A 190 -12.45 27.91 10.19
C ARG A 190 -10.96 28.25 10.16
N ARG A 191 -10.43 28.90 11.19
CA ARG A 191 -9.00 29.22 11.29
C ARG A 191 -8.17 27.96 11.47
N GLU A 192 -8.61 27.03 12.32
CA GLU A 192 -7.92 25.75 12.48
C GLU A 192 -7.91 24.94 11.19
N ASP A 193 -9.05 24.85 10.51
CA ASP A 193 -9.17 24.11 9.26
C ASP A 193 -8.29 24.72 8.16
N ALA A 194 -8.28 26.05 8.02
CA ALA A 194 -7.38 26.75 7.11
C ALA A 194 -5.90 26.49 7.45
N ALA A 195 -5.52 26.56 8.73
CA ALA A 195 -4.15 26.30 9.16
C ALA A 195 -3.73 24.83 8.92
N ARG A 196 -4.65 23.87 9.10
CA ARG A 196 -4.42 22.45 8.81
C ARG A 196 -4.27 22.21 7.31
N GLU A 197 -5.11 22.83 6.49
CA GLU A 197 -5.01 22.74 5.03
C GLU A 197 -3.68 23.32 4.52
N ASP A 198 -3.26 24.48 5.03
CA ASP A 198 -1.99 25.10 4.66
C ASP A 198 -0.79 24.23 5.09
N ALA A 199 -0.84 23.67 6.31
CA ALA A 199 0.18 22.74 6.79
C ALA A 199 0.24 21.45 5.96
N LEU A 200 -0.90 20.92 5.52
CA LEU A 200 -0.97 19.76 4.63
C LEU A 200 -0.41 20.09 3.25
N LYS A 201 -0.78 21.22 2.66
CA LYS A 201 -0.24 21.68 1.37
C LYS A 201 1.27 21.86 1.43
N ALA A 202 1.78 22.48 2.49
CA ALA A 202 3.23 22.65 2.70
C ALA A 202 3.94 21.29 2.80
N LYS A 203 3.40 20.34 3.59
CA LYS A 203 3.96 18.98 3.69
C LYS A 203 3.95 18.26 2.34
N LEU A 204 2.84 18.29 1.61
CA LEU A 204 2.73 17.67 0.29
C LEU A 204 3.72 18.28 -0.71
N ALA A 205 3.91 19.61 -0.70
CA ALA A 205 4.91 20.27 -1.53
C ALA A 205 6.34 19.78 -1.18
N THR A 206 6.69 19.70 0.11
CA THR A 206 8.02 19.21 0.51
C THR A 206 8.22 17.73 0.19
N LEU A 207 7.17 16.91 0.27
CA LEU A 207 7.24 15.50 -0.11
C LEU A 207 7.42 15.35 -1.61
N SER A 208 6.66 16.09 -2.41
CA SER A 208 6.81 16.09 -3.87
C SER A 208 8.20 16.55 -4.31
N GLU A 209 8.76 17.59 -3.67
CA GLU A 209 10.12 18.05 -3.94
C GLU A 209 11.17 16.98 -3.62
N LYS A 210 11.01 16.28 -2.49
CA LYS A 210 11.88 15.16 -2.10
C LYS A 210 11.76 13.98 -3.05
N GLU A 211 10.55 13.61 -3.45
CA GLU A 211 10.32 12.54 -4.43
C GLU A 211 11.01 12.88 -5.75
N ASN A 212 10.79 14.09 -6.29
CA ASN A 212 11.45 14.53 -7.51
C ASN A 212 12.98 14.51 -7.39
N ALA A 213 13.53 14.94 -6.25
CA ALA A 213 14.97 14.90 -6.00
C ALA A 213 15.52 13.47 -5.91
N LEU A 214 14.77 12.55 -5.29
CA LEU A 214 15.13 11.13 -5.21
C LEU A 214 15.08 10.47 -6.59
N THR A 215 14.04 10.70 -7.38
CA THR A 215 13.92 10.16 -8.73
C THR A 215 15.03 10.67 -9.64
N ALA A 216 15.39 11.96 -9.54
CA ALA A 216 16.51 12.52 -10.28
C ALA A 216 17.84 11.85 -9.90
N ARG A 217 18.06 11.59 -8.61
CA ARG A 217 19.26 10.92 -8.10
C ARG A 217 19.32 9.44 -8.46
N GLU A 218 18.19 8.75 -8.46
CA GLU A 218 18.09 7.35 -8.89
C GLU A 218 18.48 7.23 -10.37
N LYS A 219 17.96 8.12 -11.22
CA LYS A 219 18.34 8.20 -12.63
C LYS A 219 19.84 8.46 -12.81
N GLU A 220 20.41 9.41 -12.06
CA GLU A 220 21.85 9.70 -12.09
C GLU A 220 22.71 8.49 -11.66
N LEU A 221 22.26 7.74 -10.65
CA LEU A 221 22.96 6.54 -10.19
C LEU A 221 22.90 5.42 -11.22
N ASP A 222 21.75 5.19 -11.86
CA ASP A 222 21.59 4.18 -12.90
C ASP A 222 22.45 4.51 -14.14
N ASP A 223 22.46 5.78 -14.57
CA ASP A 223 23.30 6.25 -15.68
C ASP A 223 24.80 6.04 -15.38
N ARG A 224 25.24 6.32 -14.15
CA ARG A 224 26.62 6.06 -13.71
C ARG A 224 26.96 4.58 -13.66
N SER A 225 26.05 3.76 -13.14
CA SER A 225 26.22 2.30 -13.05
C SER A 225 26.41 1.69 -14.44
N ASN A 226 25.54 2.03 -15.39
CA ASN A 226 25.63 1.57 -16.78
C ASN A 226 26.94 2.00 -17.45
N THR A 227 27.39 3.24 -17.20
CA THR A 227 28.69 3.73 -17.69
C THR A 227 29.86 2.95 -17.11
N HIS A 228 29.83 2.64 -15.81
CA HIS A 228 30.88 1.88 -15.13
C HIS A 228 30.95 0.44 -15.61
N ALA A 229 29.81 -0.26 -15.69
CA ALA A 229 29.74 -1.64 -16.20
C ALA A 229 30.24 -1.74 -17.64
N ARG A 230 29.90 -0.76 -18.50
CA ARG A 230 30.40 -0.71 -19.88
C ARG A 230 31.92 -0.54 -19.94
N ARG A 231 32.50 0.36 -19.13
CA ARG A 231 33.96 0.57 -19.07
C ARG A 231 34.70 -0.65 -18.54
N GLU A 232 34.10 -1.39 -17.61
CA GLU A 232 34.65 -2.63 -17.09
C GLU A 232 34.69 -3.72 -18.17
N LEU A 233 33.61 -3.90 -18.93
CA LEU A 233 33.56 -4.82 -20.07
C LEU A 233 34.60 -4.48 -21.14
N HIS A 234 34.75 -3.19 -21.48
CA HIS A 234 35.75 -2.76 -22.44
C HIS A 234 37.19 -3.02 -21.94
N ARG A 235 37.47 -2.76 -20.66
CA ARG A 235 38.77 -3.09 -20.05
C ARG A 235 39.03 -4.59 -20.03
N ASP A 236 38.04 -5.40 -19.70
CA ASP A 236 38.18 -6.86 -19.68
C ASP A 236 38.43 -7.42 -21.09
N LEU A 237 37.70 -6.92 -22.09
CA LEU A 237 37.94 -7.27 -23.50
C LEU A 237 39.36 -6.88 -23.93
N LYS A 238 39.80 -5.65 -23.62
CA LYS A 238 41.15 -5.17 -23.92
C LYS A 238 42.22 -6.01 -23.22
N ASN A 239 42.01 -6.38 -21.96
CA ASN A 239 42.92 -7.24 -21.21
C ASN A 239 42.99 -8.64 -21.84
N LYS A 240 41.85 -9.21 -22.24
CA LYS A 240 41.80 -10.52 -22.94
C LYS A 240 42.48 -10.46 -24.30
N ILE A 241 42.32 -9.37 -25.06
CA ILE A 241 43.00 -9.17 -26.35
C ILE A 241 44.49 -8.98 -26.12
N ALA A 242 44.92 -8.16 -25.16
CA ALA A 242 46.33 -7.97 -24.83
C ALA A 242 46.99 -9.28 -24.36
N GLN A 243 46.32 -10.04 -23.49
CA GLN A 243 46.77 -11.36 -23.06
C GLN A 243 46.90 -12.34 -24.24
N ARG A 244 45.97 -12.27 -25.20
CA ARG A 244 46.07 -13.07 -26.43
C ARG A 244 47.15 -12.55 -27.39
N ALA A 245 47.33 -11.24 -27.52
CA ALA A 245 48.37 -10.62 -28.34
C ALA A 245 49.77 -11.02 -27.84
N ASP A 246 49.98 -11.06 -26.53
CA ASP A 246 51.22 -11.57 -25.93
C ASP A 246 51.43 -13.07 -26.24
N SER A 247 50.34 -13.86 -26.30
CA SER A 247 50.39 -15.27 -26.70
C SER A 247 50.48 -15.51 -28.22
N LEU A 248 50.29 -14.46 -29.04
CA LEU A 248 50.34 -14.49 -30.51
C LEU A 248 51.72 -14.16 -31.08
N ARG A 249 52.77 -14.09 -30.23
CA ARG A 249 54.12 -14.42 -30.72
C ARG A 249 54.00 -15.76 -31.43
N VAL A 250 54.49 -15.85 -32.69
CA VAL A 250 54.41 -17.06 -33.55
C VAL A 250 54.39 -18.29 -32.66
N THR A 251 53.27 -19.03 -32.67
CA THR A 251 53.11 -20.12 -31.72
C THR A 251 54.36 -20.99 -31.76
N PRO A 252 54.83 -21.53 -30.62
CA PRO A 252 56.02 -22.36 -30.60
C PRO A 252 55.93 -23.50 -31.62
N GLU A 253 54.71 -23.93 -31.95
CA GLU A 253 54.37 -24.88 -33.00
C GLU A 253 54.69 -24.38 -34.42
N THR A 254 54.30 -23.15 -34.80
CA THR A 254 54.66 -22.56 -36.11
C THR A 254 56.16 -22.25 -36.19
N ILE A 255 56.81 -21.86 -35.08
CA ILE A 255 58.28 -21.74 -35.00
C ILE A 255 58.95 -23.11 -35.14
N ALA A 256 58.39 -24.17 -34.55
CA ALA A 256 58.96 -25.51 -34.64
C ALA A 256 58.90 -26.05 -36.08
N ASN A 257 57.81 -25.76 -36.80
CA ASN A 257 57.60 -26.24 -38.17
C ASN A 257 58.58 -25.64 -39.20
N ARG A 258 59.24 -24.50 -38.87
CA ARG A 258 60.26 -23.88 -39.76
C ARG A 258 61.65 -24.51 -39.62
N ARG A 259 61.97 -25.08 -38.45
CA ARG A 259 63.27 -25.68 -38.15
C ARG A 259 63.66 -26.80 -39.12
N PRO A 260 62.79 -27.76 -39.49
CA PRO A 260 63.18 -28.82 -40.43
C PRO A 260 63.53 -28.27 -41.81
N ILE A 261 62.87 -27.20 -42.29
CA ILE A 261 63.17 -26.60 -43.60
C ILE A 261 64.53 -25.91 -43.58
N HIS A 262 64.84 -25.12 -42.54
CA HIS A 262 66.16 -24.53 -42.38
C HIS A 262 67.25 -25.60 -42.27
N LEU A 263 67.01 -26.65 -41.49
CA LEU A 263 67.95 -27.76 -41.33
C LEU A 263 68.17 -28.50 -42.65
N ALA A 264 67.10 -28.76 -43.42
CA ALA A 264 67.18 -29.41 -44.72
C ALA A 264 67.97 -28.57 -45.74
N VAL A 265 67.72 -27.25 -45.81
CA VAL A 265 68.45 -26.35 -46.71
C VAL A 265 69.91 -26.19 -46.29
N MET A 266 70.19 -26.07 -44.99
CA MET A 266 71.56 -26.02 -44.45
C MET A 266 72.31 -27.32 -44.74
N ALA A 267 71.69 -28.47 -44.54
CA ALA A 267 72.27 -29.77 -44.83
C ALA A 267 72.52 -29.96 -46.33
N ALA A 268 71.55 -29.60 -47.19
CA ALA A 268 71.68 -29.68 -48.64
C ALA A 268 72.76 -28.71 -49.17
N SER A 269 72.81 -27.47 -48.66
CA SER A 269 73.83 -26.49 -49.04
C SER A 269 75.22 -26.94 -48.60
N SER A 270 75.36 -27.45 -47.36
CA SER A 270 76.63 -27.97 -46.85
C SER A 270 77.09 -29.20 -47.66
N GLY A 271 76.16 -30.09 -48.01
CA GLY A 271 76.43 -31.25 -48.86
C GLY A 271 76.88 -30.84 -50.27
N LEU A 272 76.22 -29.86 -50.89
CA LEU A 272 76.62 -29.32 -52.19
C LEU A 272 78.00 -28.67 -52.13
N VAL A 273 78.30 -27.87 -51.11
CA VAL A 273 79.62 -27.27 -50.91
C VAL A 273 80.70 -28.34 -50.74
N ALA A 274 80.44 -29.39 -49.94
CA ALA A 274 81.36 -30.50 -49.76
C ALA A 274 81.59 -31.28 -51.07
N LEU A 275 80.54 -31.51 -51.86
CA LEU A 275 80.65 -32.16 -53.17
C LEU A 275 81.40 -31.30 -54.18
N ILE A 276 81.16 -29.98 -54.21
CA ILE A 276 81.93 -29.04 -55.04
C ILE A 276 83.41 -29.13 -54.69
N PHE A 277 83.75 -29.08 -53.40
CA PHE A 277 85.14 -29.19 -52.94
C PHE A 277 85.77 -30.55 -53.31
N PHE A 278 85.05 -31.65 -53.13
CA PHE A 278 85.51 -32.99 -53.48
C PHE A 278 85.73 -33.16 -54.99
N PHE A 279 84.78 -32.74 -55.83
CA PHE A 279 84.91 -32.87 -57.28
C PHE A 279 85.93 -31.89 -57.87
N THR A 280 86.13 -30.72 -57.25
CA THR A 280 87.18 -29.78 -57.67
C THR A 280 88.57 -30.36 -57.38
N SER A 281 88.80 -30.91 -56.18
CA SER A 281 90.09 -31.55 -55.85
C SER A 281 90.38 -32.80 -56.69
N GLN A 282 89.34 -33.59 -57.02
CA GLN A 282 89.47 -34.70 -57.96
C GLN A 282 89.71 -34.25 -59.42
N ALA A 283 89.12 -33.13 -59.84
CA ALA A 283 89.36 -32.57 -61.17
C ALA A 283 90.82 -32.10 -61.32
N ASP A 284 91.38 -31.45 -60.30
CA ASP A 284 92.79 -31.05 -60.28
C ASP A 284 93.72 -32.27 -60.39
N LEU A 285 93.45 -33.34 -59.64
CA LEU A 285 94.25 -34.57 -59.65
C LEU A 285 94.14 -35.35 -60.97
N SER A 286 92.96 -35.38 -61.59
CA SER A 286 92.71 -36.08 -62.87
C SER A 286 93.15 -35.29 -64.10
N SER A 287 93.36 -33.98 -63.99
CA SER A 287 93.85 -33.12 -65.07
C SER A 287 95.35 -33.30 -65.37
N GLN A 288 96.13 -33.85 -64.42
CA GLN A 288 97.54 -34.16 -64.62
C GLN A 288 97.70 -35.46 -65.42
N GLY A 289 97.76 -35.34 -66.76
CA GLY A 289 98.10 -36.45 -67.67
C GLY A 289 96.94 -37.08 -68.46
N SER A 290 95.73 -36.52 -68.37
CA SER A 290 94.54 -37.00 -69.10
C SER A 290 94.25 -36.22 -70.39
N GLY A 291 93.58 -36.84 -71.36
CA GLY A 291 93.16 -36.20 -72.61
C GLY A 291 92.13 -35.06 -72.41
N ALA A 292 92.12 -34.08 -73.32
CA ALA A 292 91.31 -32.85 -73.22
C ALA A 292 89.81 -33.09 -72.92
N THR A 293 89.22 -34.15 -73.48
CA THR A 293 87.81 -34.52 -73.25
C THR A 293 87.53 -34.89 -71.79
N LEU A 294 88.48 -35.55 -71.11
CA LEU A 294 88.32 -35.96 -69.71
C LEU A 294 88.36 -34.75 -68.78
N SER A 295 89.23 -33.77 -69.05
CA SER A 295 89.35 -32.54 -68.26
C SER A 295 88.09 -31.66 -68.36
N ILE A 296 87.45 -31.60 -69.54
CA ILE A 296 86.18 -30.88 -69.73
C ILE A 296 85.05 -31.54 -68.91
N ILE A 297 84.95 -32.88 -68.94
CA ILE A 297 83.95 -33.62 -68.17
C ILE A 297 84.21 -33.49 -66.66
N ALA A 298 85.48 -33.49 -66.23
CA ALA A 298 85.87 -33.31 -64.84
C ALA A 298 85.47 -31.91 -64.32
N GLY A 299 85.66 -30.86 -65.12
CA GLY A 299 85.26 -29.48 -64.78
C GLY A 299 83.74 -29.21 -64.87
N ALA A 300 83.00 -29.96 -65.68
CA ALA A 300 81.55 -29.79 -65.82
C ALA A 300 80.76 -30.14 -64.54
N LYS A 301 81.26 -31.09 -63.74
CA LYS A 301 80.61 -31.51 -62.48
C LYS A 301 80.58 -30.42 -61.40
N PRO A 302 81.71 -29.79 -61.01
CA PRO A 302 81.68 -28.70 -60.03
C PRO A 302 80.91 -27.47 -60.55
N LEU A 303 80.92 -27.21 -61.87
CA LEU A 303 80.13 -26.13 -62.47
C LEU A 303 78.62 -26.35 -62.30
N THR A 304 78.12 -27.54 -62.63
CA THR A 304 76.69 -27.87 -62.47
C THR A 304 76.25 -27.86 -61.01
N LEU A 305 77.12 -28.34 -60.10
CA LEU A 305 76.86 -28.26 -58.65
C LEU A 305 76.83 -26.82 -58.13
N THR A 306 77.66 -25.92 -58.67
CA THR A 306 77.64 -24.49 -58.31
C THR A 306 76.34 -23.82 -58.76
N ILE A 307 75.87 -24.14 -59.97
CA ILE A 307 74.57 -23.67 -60.47
C ILE A 307 73.43 -24.20 -59.57
N ALA A 308 73.49 -25.48 -59.17
CA ALA A 308 72.52 -26.07 -58.26
C ALA A 308 72.53 -25.39 -56.87
N LEU A 309 73.70 -25.06 -56.33
CA LEU A 309 73.84 -24.32 -55.06
C LEU A 309 73.23 -22.92 -55.16
N LEU A 310 73.55 -22.17 -56.22
CA LEU A 310 72.97 -20.84 -56.46
C LEU A 310 71.44 -20.93 -56.62
N GLY A 311 70.94 -21.94 -57.32
CA GLY A 311 69.52 -22.21 -57.45
C GLY A 311 68.84 -22.50 -56.11
N LEU A 312 69.47 -23.31 -55.25
CA LEU A 312 68.98 -23.63 -53.91
C LEU A 312 68.92 -22.37 -53.03
N ILE A 313 69.96 -21.54 -53.06
CA ILE A 313 70.02 -20.27 -52.30
C ILE A 313 68.94 -19.30 -52.79
N ALA A 314 68.80 -19.12 -54.11
CA ALA A 314 67.78 -18.24 -54.69
C ALA A 314 66.36 -18.71 -54.35
N TRP A 315 66.10 -20.02 -54.41
CA TRP A 315 64.84 -20.61 -53.98
C TRP A 315 64.57 -20.35 -52.49
N TYR A 316 65.58 -20.56 -51.63
CA TYR A 316 65.46 -20.36 -50.20
C TYR A 316 65.20 -18.89 -49.83
N LEU A 317 65.88 -17.94 -50.48
CA LEU A 317 65.62 -16.50 -50.30
C LEU A 317 64.19 -16.14 -50.69
N ARG A 318 63.68 -16.67 -51.82
CA ARG A 318 62.29 -16.45 -52.25
C ARG A 318 61.29 -17.05 -51.27
N TRP A 319 61.55 -18.27 -50.77
CA TRP A 319 60.71 -18.92 -49.77
C TRP A 319 60.68 -18.11 -48.46
N MET A 320 61.83 -17.64 -48.02
CA MET A 320 61.99 -16.83 -46.82
C MET A 320 61.27 -15.47 -46.96
N ASN A 321 61.39 -14.80 -48.11
CA ASN A 321 60.70 -13.53 -48.37
C ASN A 321 59.17 -13.71 -48.33
N ARG A 322 58.64 -14.75 -49.01
CA ARG A 322 57.21 -15.07 -49.00
C ARG A 322 56.70 -15.38 -47.59
N TRP A 323 57.53 -16.03 -46.78
CA TRP A 323 57.19 -16.32 -45.38
C TRP A 323 57.13 -15.05 -44.53
N PHE A 324 58.10 -14.14 -44.69
CA PHE A 324 58.10 -12.85 -44.00
C PHE A 324 56.92 -11.96 -44.40
N GLU A 325 56.58 -11.93 -45.69
CA GLU A 325 55.40 -11.22 -46.19
C GLU A 325 54.13 -11.74 -45.51
N ARG A 326 53.88 -13.06 -45.56
CA ARG A 326 52.72 -13.67 -44.89
C ARG A 326 52.68 -13.42 -43.39
N TYR A 327 53.85 -13.39 -42.74
CA TYR A 327 53.93 -13.12 -41.31
C TYR A 327 53.60 -11.64 -41.00
N ALA A 328 54.16 -10.72 -41.77
CA ALA A 328 53.87 -9.29 -41.63
C ALA A 328 52.39 -9.01 -41.90
N ASP A 329 51.80 -9.62 -42.94
CA ASP A 329 50.38 -9.46 -43.28
C ASP A 329 49.48 -9.99 -42.17
N ALA A 330 49.79 -11.16 -41.57
CA ALA A 330 49.05 -11.67 -40.43
C ALA A 330 49.15 -10.75 -39.19
N GLU A 331 50.31 -10.15 -38.95
CA GLU A 331 50.49 -9.17 -37.86
C GLU A 331 49.71 -7.88 -38.12
N PHE A 332 49.71 -7.38 -39.37
CA PHE A 332 48.93 -6.20 -39.74
C PHE A 332 47.44 -6.47 -39.65
N GLN A 333 46.95 -7.62 -40.10
CA GLN A 333 45.55 -8.02 -39.95
C GLN A 333 45.13 -8.10 -38.48
N LEU A 334 46.01 -8.60 -37.60
CA LEU A 334 45.72 -8.63 -36.17
C LEU A 334 45.63 -7.23 -35.55
N LYS A 335 46.57 -6.34 -35.89
CA LYS A 335 46.52 -4.93 -35.42
C LYS A 335 45.30 -4.20 -35.96
N GLN A 336 44.94 -4.45 -37.22
CA GLN A 336 43.73 -3.89 -37.82
C GLN A 336 42.49 -4.43 -37.11
N PHE A 337 42.45 -5.72 -36.78
CA PHE A 337 41.36 -6.33 -36.04
C PHE A 337 41.19 -5.72 -34.64
N ASP A 338 42.29 -5.44 -33.92
CA ASP A 338 42.26 -4.76 -32.62
C ASP A 338 41.68 -3.33 -32.75
N LEU A 339 42.14 -2.57 -33.74
CA LEU A 339 41.59 -1.24 -34.05
C LEU A 339 40.12 -1.29 -34.47
N ASP A 340 39.71 -2.31 -35.22
CA ASP A 340 38.32 -2.50 -35.60
C ASP A 340 37.45 -2.90 -34.40
N ILE A 341 37.95 -3.67 -33.42
CA ILE A 341 37.24 -3.90 -32.16
C ILE A 341 37.03 -2.58 -31.40
N ASP A 342 38.06 -1.75 -31.28
CA ASP A 342 37.94 -0.44 -30.61
C ASP A 342 36.93 0.46 -31.32
N ARG A 343 36.99 0.52 -32.67
CA ARG A 343 36.02 1.26 -33.48
C ARG A 343 34.60 0.71 -33.31
N ALA A 344 34.43 -0.61 -33.32
CA ALA A 344 33.13 -1.26 -33.14
C ALA A 344 32.54 -0.95 -31.76
N SER A 345 33.38 -1.01 -30.72
CA SER A 345 33.01 -0.66 -29.35
C SER A 345 32.50 0.79 -29.29
N TRP A 346 33.19 1.71 -29.96
CA TRP A 346 32.78 3.12 -30.02
C TRP A 346 31.48 3.32 -30.80
N VAL A 347 31.27 2.60 -31.92
CA VAL A 347 30.01 2.64 -32.69
C VAL A 347 28.85 2.19 -31.82
N VAL A 348 28.98 1.06 -31.12
CA VAL A 348 27.94 0.50 -30.25
C VAL A 348 27.65 1.45 -29.08
N GLU A 349 28.68 2.03 -28.47
CA GLU A 349 28.54 3.02 -27.41
C GLU A 349 27.78 4.26 -27.89
N THR A 350 28.19 4.83 -29.03
CA THR A 350 27.55 6.01 -29.62
C THR A 350 26.10 5.70 -30.01
N ALA A 351 25.82 4.52 -30.55
CA ALA A 351 24.47 4.08 -30.91
C ALA A 351 23.56 3.94 -29.67
N LEU A 352 24.10 3.41 -28.57
CA LEU A 352 23.36 3.27 -27.31
C LEU A 352 23.13 4.63 -26.64
N GLU A 353 24.14 5.50 -26.59
CA GLU A 353 24.00 6.87 -26.07
C GLU A 353 22.98 7.68 -26.87
N TRP A 354 22.97 7.52 -28.20
CA TRP A 354 21.97 8.14 -29.06
C TRP A 354 20.55 7.66 -28.72
N LYS A 355 20.38 6.34 -28.53
CA LYS A 355 19.09 5.77 -28.15
C LYS A 355 18.64 6.26 -26.77
N LEU A 356 19.55 6.32 -25.79
CA LEU A 356 19.27 6.80 -24.43
C LEU A 356 18.91 8.29 -24.39
N SER A 357 19.55 9.12 -25.22
CA SER A 357 19.37 10.58 -25.22
C SER A 357 18.20 11.05 -26.07
N GLN A 358 17.94 10.41 -27.21
CA GLN A 358 16.92 10.87 -28.18
C GLN A 358 15.70 9.93 -28.29
N ASP A 359 15.70 8.81 -27.58
CA ASP A 359 14.66 7.75 -27.62
C ASP A 359 14.28 7.32 -29.05
N ARG A 360 15.25 7.45 -29.98
CA ARG A 360 15.12 7.15 -31.40
C ARG A 360 16.31 6.32 -31.85
N PRO A 361 16.12 5.39 -32.80
CA PRO A 361 17.24 4.69 -33.41
C PRO A 361 18.17 5.68 -34.13
N MET A 362 19.48 5.42 -34.06
CA MET A 362 20.48 6.19 -34.80
C MET A 362 20.17 6.14 -36.31
N PRO A 363 20.27 7.26 -37.06
CA PRO A 363 20.08 7.26 -38.50
C PRO A 363 21.00 6.26 -39.21
N GLU A 364 20.42 5.40 -40.05
CA GLU A 364 21.13 4.29 -40.70
C GLU A 364 22.37 4.75 -41.48
N HIS A 365 22.28 5.90 -42.16
CA HIS A 365 23.41 6.48 -42.90
C HIS A 365 24.64 6.79 -42.01
N LEU A 366 24.42 7.25 -40.77
CA LEU A 366 25.53 7.51 -39.84
C LEU A 366 26.14 6.20 -39.34
N LEU A 367 25.29 5.23 -39.01
CA LEU A 367 25.74 3.90 -38.58
C LEU A 367 26.54 3.20 -39.68
N GLU A 368 26.07 3.26 -40.93
CA GLU A 368 26.74 2.72 -42.11
C GLU A 368 28.10 3.41 -42.36
N THR A 369 28.17 4.74 -42.15
CA THR A 369 29.43 5.48 -42.32
C THR A 369 30.48 5.09 -41.28
N ILE A 370 30.10 4.93 -40.01
CA ILE A 370 31.05 4.65 -38.92
C ILE A 370 31.44 3.15 -38.91
N SER A 371 30.51 2.26 -39.26
CA SER A 371 30.74 0.80 -39.38
C SER A 371 31.43 0.38 -40.69
N ARG A 372 31.66 1.32 -41.62
CA ARG A 372 32.31 1.01 -42.89
C ARG A 372 33.73 0.45 -42.69
N ASN A 373 34.05 -0.60 -43.46
CA ASN A 373 35.33 -1.31 -43.44
C ASN A 373 35.71 -1.92 -42.09
N LEU A 374 34.74 -2.14 -41.20
CA LEU A 374 34.94 -2.89 -39.98
C LEU A 374 35.09 -4.38 -40.33
N PHE A 375 36.22 -5.00 -39.98
CA PHE A 375 36.48 -6.43 -40.23
C PHE A 375 36.52 -6.84 -41.71
N SER A 376 36.70 -5.90 -42.64
CA SER A 376 36.84 -6.25 -44.06
C SER A 376 38.18 -6.94 -44.28
N LYS A 377 38.17 -8.25 -44.57
CA LYS A 377 39.35 -8.95 -45.09
C LYS A 377 39.68 -8.37 -46.47
N SER A 378 40.90 -7.87 -46.66
CA SER A 378 41.37 -7.54 -47.99
C SER A 378 41.41 -8.82 -48.82
N GLU A 379 40.58 -8.93 -49.87
CA GLU A 379 40.48 -10.05 -50.83
C GLU A 379 41.79 -10.39 -51.57
N LYS A 380 42.90 -9.72 -51.23
CA LYS A 380 44.17 -9.82 -51.95
C LYS A 380 44.83 -11.21 -51.82
N ASP A 381 44.40 -12.05 -50.88
CA ASP A 381 45.07 -13.30 -50.53
C ASP A 381 44.47 -14.59 -51.14
N GLU A 382 43.27 -14.55 -51.73
CA GLU A 382 42.63 -15.78 -52.24
C GLU A 382 43.35 -16.36 -53.48
N SER A 383 44.18 -15.54 -54.13
CA SER A 383 45.05 -15.96 -55.26
C SER A 383 46.45 -16.42 -54.84
N ALA A 384 46.83 -16.27 -53.56
CA ALA A 384 48.17 -16.57 -53.05
C ALA A 384 48.35 -18.04 -52.58
N ASP A 385 47.27 -18.83 -52.58
CA ASP A 385 47.23 -20.22 -52.10
C ASP A 385 47.43 -21.29 -53.18
N ILE A 386 47.83 -20.89 -54.39
CA ILE A 386 48.24 -21.86 -55.40
C ILE A 386 49.59 -22.46 -54.99
N HIS A 387 49.59 -23.75 -54.67
CA HIS A 387 50.80 -24.48 -54.31
C HIS A 387 51.78 -24.45 -55.50
N PRO A 388 53.11 -24.27 -55.30
CA PRO A 388 54.07 -24.23 -56.42
C PRO A 388 54.08 -25.52 -57.26
N ALA A 389 53.62 -26.64 -56.71
CA ALA A 389 53.36 -27.86 -57.48
C ALA A 389 52.18 -27.72 -58.45
N ASP A 390 51.15 -26.95 -58.09
CA ASP A 390 50.02 -26.62 -58.98
C ASP A 390 50.43 -25.63 -60.06
N TYR A 391 51.40 -24.76 -59.79
CA TYR A 391 52.01 -23.92 -60.83
C TYR A 391 52.84 -24.74 -61.83
N LEU A 392 53.55 -25.77 -61.36
CA LEU A 392 54.24 -26.72 -62.24
C LEU A 392 53.26 -27.63 -62.99
N ALA A 393 52.22 -28.11 -62.32
CA ALA A 393 51.17 -28.92 -62.94
C ALA A 393 50.40 -28.12 -63.99
N SER A 394 50.04 -26.85 -63.71
CA SER A 394 49.38 -25.97 -64.66
C SER A 394 50.32 -25.46 -65.77
N ALA A 395 51.62 -25.30 -65.54
CA ALA A 395 52.57 -24.97 -66.60
C ALA A 395 52.85 -26.16 -67.54
N ILE A 396 52.81 -27.40 -67.01
CA ILE A 396 53.03 -28.63 -67.77
C ILE A 396 51.74 -29.10 -68.45
N LEU A 397 50.58 -29.05 -67.78
CA LEU A 397 49.26 -29.37 -68.38
C LEU A 397 48.69 -28.22 -69.22
N GLY A 398 48.93 -26.97 -68.85
CA GLY A 398 48.38 -25.79 -69.53
C GLY A 398 49.01 -25.50 -70.88
N ARG A 399 50.18 -26.08 -71.19
CA ARG A 399 50.78 -26.07 -72.53
C ARG A 399 50.02 -26.91 -73.58
N ALA A 400 48.92 -27.56 -73.19
CA ALA A 400 48.05 -28.33 -74.10
C ALA A 400 46.58 -27.88 -74.07
N SER A 401 46.27 -26.63 -73.69
CA SER A 401 44.88 -26.16 -73.63
C SER A 401 44.43 -25.51 -74.95
N ASN A 402 43.28 -25.99 -75.44
CA ASN A 402 42.61 -25.59 -76.68
C ASN A 402 42.45 -24.07 -76.80
N VAL A 403 42.70 -23.54 -78.00
CA VAL A 403 42.38 -22.15 -78.34
C VAL A 403 40.99 -22.14 -78.99
N ASN A 404 40.00 -21.56 -78.31
CA ASN A 404 38.69 -21.25 -78.88
C ASN A 404 38.68 -19.78 -79.33
N LEU A 405 38.73 -19.57 -80.65
CA LEU A 405 38.59 -18.24 -81.25
C LEU A 405 37.16 -18.08 -81.76
N LYS A 406 36.43 -17.12 -81.19
CA LYS A 406 35.14 -16.68 -81.71
C LYS A 406 35.36 -15.67 -82.82
N VAL A 407 35.05 -16.05 -84.05
CA VAL A 407 35.01 -15.16 -85.21
C VAL A 407 33.56 -14.98 -85.68
N PRO A 408 33.22 -13.85 -86.33
CA PRO A 408 31.85 -13.59 -86.76
C PRO A 408 31.45 -14.63 -87.84
N GLY A 409 30.67 -15.63 -87.43
CA GLY A 409 30.24 -16.74 -88.31
C GLY A 409 30.44 -18.15 -87.75
N GLY A 410 31.11 -18.34 -86.60
CA GLY A 410 31.20 -19.66 -85.94
C GLY A 410 32.34 -19.79 -84.93
N GLU A 411 32.22 -20.77 -84.03
CA GLU A 411 33.27 -21.10 -83.04
C GLU A 411 34.21 -22.16 -83.62
N ILE A 412 35.50 -21.84 -83.73
CA ILE A 412 36.54 -22.81 -84.14
C ILE A 412 37.35 -23.18 -82.91
N SER A 413 37.34 -24.46 -82.55
CA SER A 413 38.16 -25.05 -81.50
C SER A 413 39.41 -25.69 -82.09
N LEU A 414 40.58 -25.14 -81.79
CA LEU A 414 41.87 -25.70 -82.23
C LEU A 414 42.51 -26.48 -81.07
N THR A 415 42.76 -27.77 -81.30
CA THR A 415 43.45 -28.65 -80.34
C THR A 415 44.95 -28.69 -80.62
N GLY A 416 45.79 -28.97 -79.61
CA GLY A 416 47.25 -28.99 -79.75
C GLY A 416 47.81 -29.89 -80.86
N LYS A 417 47.04 -30.90 -81.31
CA LYS A 417 47.37 -31.73 -82.49
C LYS A 417 47.23 -31.00 -83.83
N ASP A 418 46.35 -30.02 -83.93
CA ASP A 418 46.05 -29.28 -85.16
C ASP A 418 47.06 -28.14 -85.39
N ILE A 419 47.51 -27.51 -84.30
CA ILE A 419 48.62 -26.54 -84.32
C ILE A 419 49.93 -27.21 -84.77
N GLY A 420 50.15 -28.46 -84.39
CA GLY A 420 51.29 -29.27 -84.86
C GLY A 420 51.24 -29.59 -86.35
N LYS A 421 50.05 -29.72 -86.94
CA LYS A 421 49.87 -29.91 -88.40
C LYS A 421 50.08 -28.62 -89.18
N LEU A 422 49.59 -27.49 -88.66
CA LEU A 422 49.83 -26.16 -89.27
C LEU A 422 51.31 -25.77 -89.32
N LYS A 423 52.10 -26.17 -88.32
CA LYS A 423 53.56 -25.96 -88.33
C LYS A 423 54.29 -26.85 -89.36
N LYS A 424 53.68 -27.96 -89.78
CA LYS A 424 54.24 -28.88 -90.78
C LYS A 424 53.87 -28.47 -92.21
N ASP A 425 52.69 -27.89 -92.43
CA ASP A 425 52.24 -27.39 -93.74
C ASP A 425 52.92 -26.07 -94.16
N GLN A 426 53.49 -25.29 -93.23
CA GLN A 426 54.32 -24.12 -93.58
C GLN A 426 55.77 -24.45 -93.96
N LEU A 427 56.19 -25.71 -93.87
CA LEU A 427 57.52 -26.19 -94.23
C LEU A 427 57.51 -27.13 -95.45
N SER A 428 56.44 -27.07 -96.25
CA SER A 428 56.30 -27.80 -97.54
C SER A 428 56.36 -26.83 -98.71
#